data_AF-A0A2J4QMT4-F1
#
_entry.id   AF-A0A2J4QMT4-F1
#
_cell.length_a   1.000
_cell.length_b   1.000
_cell.length_c   1.000
_cell.angle_alpha   90.00
_cell.angle_beta   90.00
_cell.angle_gamma   90.00
#
_symmetry.space_group_name_H-M   'P 1'
#
loop_
_entity.id
_entity.type
_entity.pdbx_description
1 polymer ?
#
loop_
_entity_poly.entity_id
_entity_poly.type
_entity_poly.pdbx_seq_one_letter_code
_entity_poly.pdbx_strand_id
1 'polypeptide(L)' 'TVHHIDHDHSNNPEDGSNWEMLCLYCHDHEHSKYTEADLYGSTVVAGEDAQKSVGEAKYNPFADLKAMMNKK' A
#
# COMPACT_ATOMS: atom_id res chain seq x y z
N THR A 1 -1.92 -8.61 -16.98
CA THR A 1 -0.77 -8.09 -17.74
C THR A 1 0.48 -8.75 -17.20
N VAL A 2 1.58 -8.75 -17.94
CA VAL A 2 2.87 -9.24 -17.44
C VAL A 2 3.64 -8.05 -16.86
N HIS A 3 4.24 -8.22 -15.70
CA HIS A 3 4.96 -7.18 -14.95
C HIS A 3 6.37 -7.65 -14.59
N HIS A 4 7.34 -6.74 -14.56
CA HIS A 4 8.70 -6.98 -14.10
C HIS A 4 8.77 -6.76 -12.58
N ILE A 5 9.01 -7.82 -11.81
CA ILE A 5 8.97 -7.81 -10.34
C ILE A 5 9.94 -6.75 -9.77
N ASP A 6 11.14 -6.64 -10.35
CA ASP A 6 12.16 -5.68 -9.94
C ASP A 6 12.01 -4.30 -10.59
N HIS A 7 11.04 -4.12 -11.48
CA HIS A 7 10.77 -2.92 -12.27
C HIS A 7 11.89 -2.52 -13.26
N ASP A 8 12.87 -3.40 -13.48
CA ASP A 8 13.94 -3.22 -14.46
C ASP A 8 13.57 -3.90 -15.79
N HIS A 9 13.15 -3.09 -16.76
CA HIS A 9 12.80 -3.54 -18.12
C HIS A 9 13.99 -4.16 -18.89
N SER A 10 15.23 -4.02 -18.40
CA SER A 10 16.41 -4.63 -18.99
C SER A 10 16.71 -6.03 -18.44
N ASN A 11 16.20 -6.38 -17.25
CA ASN A 11 16.39 -7.68 -16.63
C ASN A 11 15.35 -8.69 -17.17
N ASN A 12 15.70 -9.33 -18.29
CA ASN A 12 14.84 -10.27 -19.00
C ASN A 12 15.43 -11.68 -18.99
N PRO A 13 15.43 -12.38 -17.85
CA PRO A 13 15.97 -13.73 -17.77
C PRO A 13 15.07 -14.70 -18.54
N GLU A 14 15.69 -15.64 -19.27
CA GLU A 14 14.97 -16.59 -20.14
C GLU A 14 14.08 -17.58 -19.35
N ASP A 15 14.35 -17.76 -18.06
CA ASP A 15 13.59 -18.62 -17.16
C ASP A 15 12.30 -17.97 -16.64
N GLY A 16 12.06 -16.69 -16.96
CA GLY A 16 10.86 -15.97 -16.53
C GLY A 16 10.88 -15.53 -15.06
N SER A 17 12.00 -15.69 -14.34
CA SER A 17 12.08 -15.44 -12.89
C SER A 17 11.80 -14.00 -12.45
N ASN A 18 11.94 -13.03 -13.36
CA ASN A 18 11.65 -11.62 -13.09
C ASN A 18 10.22 -11.20 -13.49
N TRP A 19 9.37 -12.12 -13.94
CA TRP A 19 8.05 -11.77 -14.45
C TRP A 19 6.94 -12.30 -13.54
N GLU A 20 5.93 -11.47 -13.30
CA GLU A 20 4.71 -11.90 -12.62
C GLU A 20 3.43 -11.56 -13.39
N MET A 21 2.37 -12.31 -13.09
CA MET A 21 1.05 -12.14 -13.70
C MET A 21 0.13 -11.41 -12.75
N LEU A 22 -0.15 -10.15 -13.07
CA LEU A 22 -1.07 -9.32 -12.32
C LEU A 22 -2.37 -9.07 -13.09
N CYS A 23 -3.48 -8.90 -12.36
CA CYS A 23 -4.69 -8.34 -12.96
C CYS A 23 -4.45 -6.86 -13.31
N LEU A 24 -5.30 -6.28 -14.17
CA LEU A 24 -5.16 -4.88 -14.61
C LEU A 24 -5.02 -3.90 -13.44
N TYR A 25 -5.88 -4.01 -12.43
CA TYR A 25 -5.85 -3.10 -11.29
C TYR A 25 -4.60 -3.27 -10.41
N CYS A 26 -4.13 -4.50 -10.21
CA CYS A 26 -2.91 -4.73 -9.44
C CYS A 26 -1.68 -4.20 -10.17
N HIS A 27 -1.64 -4.37 -11.48
CA HIS A 27 -0.56 -3.86 -12.31
C HIS A 27 -0.47 -2.33 -12.28
N ASP A 28 -1.60 -1.66 -12.49
CA ASP A 28 -1.65 -0.19 -12.46
C ASP A 28 -1.32 0.36 -11.07
N HIS A 29 -1.77 -0.30 -10.01
CA HIS A 29 -1.44 0.08 -8.64
C HIS A 29 0.08 -0.02 -8.37
N GLU A 30 0.74 -1.07 -8.85
CA GLU A 30 2.19 -1.22 -8.68
C GLU A 30 2.96 -0.08 -9.35
N HIS A 31 2.55 0.32 -10.56
CA HIS A 31 3.15 1.47 -11.25
C HIS A 31 2.86 2.80 -10.52
N SER A 32 1.68 2.93 -9.90
CA SER A 32 1.29 4.14 -9.18
C SER A 32 2.17 4.40 -7.96
N LYS A 33 2.63 3.35 -7.27
CA LYS A 33 3.51 3.46 -6.10
C LYS A 33 4.80 4.25 -6.39
N TYR A 34 5.36 4.13 -7.59
CA TYR A 34 6.54 4.94 -7.98
C TYR A 34 6.21 6.42 -8.05
N THR A 35 5.10 6.77 -8.70
CA THR A 35 4.66 8.17 -8.78
C THR A 35 4.29 8.73 -7.41
N GLU A 36 3.71 7.92 -6.53
CA GLU A 36 3.42 8.30 -5.14
C GLU A 36 4.70 8.48 -4.33
N ALA A 37 5.69 7.60 -4.51
CA ALA A 37 7.00 7.73 -3.86
C ALA A 37 7.74 8.98 -4.32
N ASP A 38 7.67 9.35 -5.60
CA ASP A 38 8.27 10.57 -6.13
C ASP A 38 7.56 11.84 -5.60
N LEU A 39 6.22 11.80 -5.48
CA LEU A 39 5.42 12.95 -5.05
C LEU A 39 5.44 13.18 -3.54
N TYR A 40 5.34 12.11 -2.76
CA TYR A 40 5.14 12.17 -1.31
C TYR A 40 6.36 11.68 -0.52
N GLY A 41 7.34 11.07 -1.19
CA GLY A 41 8.43 10.33 -0.55
C GLY A 41 7.95 8.97 -0.05
N SER A 42 8.79 7.94 -0.19
CA SER A 42 8.60 6.68 0.53
C SER A 42 9.69 6.56 1.61
N THR A 43 9.27 6.49 2.87
CA THR A 43 10.17 6.17 3.99
C THR A 43 9.73 4.84 4.58
N VAL A 44 10.32 3.76 4.07
CA VAL A 44 10.15 2.43 4.67
C VAL A 44 11.46 2.09 5.38
N VAL A 45 11.54 2.41 6.67
CA VAL A 45 12.65 1.96 7.51
C VAL A 45 12.30 0.56 7.99
N ALA A 46 13.14 -0.43 7.66
CA ALA A 46 12.91 -1.82 8.06
C ALA A 46 12.86 -1.93 9.59
N GLY A 47 11.71 -2.39 10.12
CA GLY A 47 11.45 -2.50 11.56
C GLY A 47 10.78 -1.28 12.19
N GLU A 48 10.57 -0.21 11.42
CA GLU A 48 9.82 0.96 11.87
C GLU A 48 8.33 0.75 11.58
N ASP A 49 7.58 0.45 12.64
CA ASP A 49 6.13 0.42 12.58
C ASP A 49 5.67 1.87 12.50
N ALA A 50 5.37 2.38 11.29
CA ALA A 50 4.94 3.77 11.07
C ALA A 50 3.72 4.15 11.93
N GLN A 51 2.99 3.15 12.44
CA GLN A 51 1.92 3.32 13.41
C GLN A 51 2.40 3.91 14.76
N LYS A 52 3.64 3.64 15.19
CA LYS A 52 4.20 4.15 16.46
C LYS A 52 4.47 5.65 16.44
N SER A 53 4.85 6.21 15.29
CA SER A 53 5.17 7.63 15.16
C SER A 53 3.93 8.51 14.99
N VAL A 54 2.81 7.94 14.52
CA VAL A 54 1.54 8.64 14.31
C VAL A 54 0.71 8.77 15.61
N GLY A 55 1.12 8.08 16.68
CA GLY A 55 0.44 8.10 17.98
C GLY A 55 -0.89 7.31 17.97
N GLU A 56 -1.33 6.87 19.15
CA GLU A 56 -2.59 6.13 19.25
C GLU A 56 -3.78 7.00 18.80
N ALA A 57 -4.63 6.47 17.92
CA ALA A 57 -5.82 7.15 17.44
C ALA A 57 -6.78 7.43 18.61
N LYS A 58 -6.88 8.71 19.03
CA LYS A 58 -7.76 9.13 20.13
C LYS A 58 -9.22 9.36 19.71
N TYR A 59 -9.51 9.32 18.41
CA TYR A 59 -10.85 9.58 17.90
C TYR A 59 -11.71 8.32 17.95
N ASN A 60 -12.75 8.33 18.79
CA ASN A 60 -13.74 7.26 18.89
C ASN A 60 -15.10 7.74 18.36
N PRO A 61 -15.37 7.62 17.04
CA PRO A 61 -16.59 8.14 16.41
C PRO A 61 -17.88 7.47 16.89
N PHE A 62 -17.76 6.31 17.55
CA PHE A 62 -18.90 5.53 18.02
C PHE A 62 -19.04 5.53 19.55
N ALA A 63 -18.32 6.42 20.25
CA ALA A 63 -18.36 6.49 21.71
C ALA A 63 -19.78 6.60 22.27
N ASP A 64 -20.69 7.26 21.54
CA ASP A 64 -22.08 7.49 21.97
C ASP A 64 -23.12 6.72 21.16
N LEU A 65 -22.69 5.78 20.30
CA LEU A 65 -23.58 5.01 19.42
C LEU A 65 -24.65 4.26 20.22
N LYS A 66 -24.28 3.69 21.37
CA LYS A 66 -25.19 2.95 22.24
C LYS A 66 -26.31 3.83 22.81
N ALA A 67 -26.00 5.08 23.18
CA ALA A 67 -27.01 6.02 23.67
C ALA A 67 -27.97 6.45 22.56
N MET A 68 -27.47 6.62 21.33
CA MET A 68 -28.30 6.92 20.15
C MET A 68 -29.25 5.77 19.80
N MET A 69 -28.80 4.51 19.93
CA MET A 69 -29.64 3.34 19.67
C MET A 69 -30.80 3.19 20.67
N ASN A 70 -30.60 3.61 21.93
CA ASN A 70 -31.61 3.52 22.98
C ASN A 70 -32.62 4.69 22.98
N LYS A 71 -32.37 5.74 22.17
CA LYS A 71 -33.29 6.87 21.97
C LYS A 71 -34.34 6.61 20.88
N LYS A 72 -34.40 5.40 20.34
CA LYS A 72 -35.43 4.95 19.40
C LYS A 72 -36.63 4.34 20.11
#